data_AF-A0A2E8ISI6-F1
#
_entry.id   AF-A0A2E8ISI6-F1
#
_cell.length_a   1.000
_cell.length_b   1.000
_cell.length_c   1.000
_cell.angle_alpha   90.00
_cell.angle_beta   90.00
_cell.angle_gamma   90.00
#
_symmetry.space_group_name_H-M   'P 1'
#
loop_
_entity.id
_entity.type
_entity.pdbx_description
1 polymer ?
#
loop_
_entity_poly.entity_id
_entity_poly.type
_entity_poly.pdbx_seq_one_letter_code
_entity_poly.pdbx_strand_id
1 'polypeptide(L)'
;MAKGPLDVKVTVTGPLAEILGKKKVARKAILKGLWHGKNGIHALGIQGVQGDSVKSKGKTYVGGQVIHCGDDPRWKKLCGGKNKVAMTEVLKCAYKYVE
;
A
#
# COMPACT_ATOMS: atom_id res chain seq x y z
N MET A 1 -5.70 -29.17 -9.22
CA MET A 1 -4.64 -28.25 -8.75
C MET A 1 -5.11 -27.63 -7.44
N ALA A 2 -4.48 -27.96 -6.31
CA ALA A 2 -4.84 -27.37 -5.03
C ALA A 2 -4.49 -25.87 -5.04
N LYS A 3 -5.42 -25.01 -4.61
CA LYS A 3 -5.19 -23.58 -4.46
C LYS A 3 -4.05 -23.38 -3.45
N GLY A 4 -3.00 -22.68 -3.84
CA GLY A 4 -1.93 -22.33 -2.91
C GLY A 4 -2.45 -21.36 -1.84
N PRO A 5 -1.76 -21.19 -0.70
CA PRO A 5 -2.15 -20.27 0.37
C PRO A 5 -2.28 -18.79 -0.10
N LEU A 6 -1.76 -18.46 -1.28
CA LEU A 6 -1.82 -17.14 -1.91
C LEU A 6 -3.06 -16.94 -2.81
N ASP A 7 -3.79 -18.00 -3.15
CA ASP A 7 -5.04 -17.98 -3.91
C ASP A 7 -6.28 -17.84 -3.00
N VAL A 8 -6.06 -17.86 -1.68
CA VAL A 8 -7.10 -17.60 -0.68
C VAL A 8 -7.59 -16.17 -0.86
N LYS A 9 -8.91 -16.04 -1.05
CA LYS A 9 -9.59 -14.74 -1.04
C LYS A 9 -9.75 -14.31 0.40
N VAL A 10 -9.22 -13.14 0.70
CA VAL A 10 -9.36 -12.47 2.00
C VAL A 10 -10.35 -11.33 1.89
N THR A 11 -10.98 -10.99 3.01
CA THR A 11 -11.81 -9.79 3.08
C THR A 11 -10.91 -8.60 3.38
N VAL A 12 -11.13 -7.50 2.65
CA VAL A 12 -10.42 -6.25 2.88
C VAL A 12 -11.43 -5.17 3.25
N THR A 13 -11.03 -4.29 4.17
CA THR A 13 -11.91 -3.27 4.75
C THR A 13 -11.27 -1.88 4.72
N GLY A 14 -12.05 -0.87 5.10
CA GLY A 14 -11.60 0.52 5.26
C GLY A 14 -10.82 1.07 4.06
N PRO A 15 -9.70 1.79 4.29
CA PRO A 15 -8.94 2.44 3.23
C PRO A 15 -8.35 1.45 2.22
N LEU A 16 -8.06 0.21 2.63
CA LEU A 16 -7.56 -0.81 1.72
C LEU A 16 -8.64 -1.22 0.70
N ALA A 17 -9.88 -1.42 1.14
CA ALA A 17 -11.01 -1.70 0.24
C ALA A 17 -11.29 -0.52 -0.70
N GLU A 18 -11.17 0.72 -0.23
CA GLU A 18 -11.34 1.93 -1.06
C GLU A 18 -10.27 2.05 -2.14
N ILE A 19 -9.00 1.76 -1.81
CA ILE A 19 -7.88 1.78 -2.75
C ILE A 19 -8.04 0.67 -3.80
N LEU A 20 -8.34 -0.56 -3.35
CA LEU A 20 -8.50 -1.71 -4.24
C LEU A 20 -9.82 -1.71 -5.02
N GLY A 21 -10.80 -0.90 -4.60
CA GLY A 21 -12.14 -0.83 -5.19
C GLY A 21 -12.97 -2.11 -5.03
N LYS A 22 -12.55 -3.03 -4.14
CA LYS A 22 -13.17 -4.35 -3.93
C LYS A 22 -13.02 -4.76 -2.48
N LYS A 23 -14.01 -5.50 -1.96
CA LYS A 23 -14.02 -6.03 -0.57
C LYS A 23 -13.47 -7.44 -0.43
N LYS A 24 -13.42 -8.22 -1.50
CA LYS A 24 -12.85 -9.58 -1.51
C LYS A 24 -11.79 -9.70 -2.58
N VAL A 25 -10.56 -9.99 -2.18
CA VAL A 25 -9.40 -10.05 -3.08
C VAL A 25 -8.53 -11.25 -2.74
N ALA A 26 -7.88 -11.84 -3.74
CA ALA A 26 -6.84 -12.82 -3.48
C ALA A 26 -5.67 -12.12 -2.78
N ARG A 27 -5.01 -12.77 -1.81
CA ARG A 27 -3.90 -12.17 -1.05
C ARG A 27 -2.80 -11.64 -1.96
N LYS A 28 -2.45 -12.39 -3.02
CA LYS A 28 -1.48 -11.97 -4.06
C LYS A 28 -1.90 -10.71 -4.85
N ALA A 29 -3.20 -10.45 -4.95
CA ALA A 29 -3.73 -9.32 -5.70
C ALA A 29 -3.67 -8.00 -4.91
N ILE A 30 -3.53 -8.06 -3.57
CA ILE A 30 -3.42 -6.85 -2.72
C ILE A 30 -2.21 -6.03 -3.13
N LEU A 31 -1.03 -6.66 -3.16
CA LEU A 31 0.21 -5.98 -3.53
C LEU A 31 0.08 -5.39 -4.94
N LYS A 32 -0.36 -6.20 -5.92
CA LYS A 32 -0.55 -5.73 -7.29
C LYS A 32 -1.51 -4.54 -7.38
N GLY A 33 -2.60 -4.54 -6.62
CA GLY A 33 -3.58 -3.45 -6.60
C GLY A 33 -3.06 -2.18 -5.91
N LEU A 34 -2.27 -2.31 -4.84
CA LEU A 34 -1.63 -1.17 -4.18
C LEU A 34 -0.61 -0.47 -5.11
N TRP A 35 0.10 -1.22 -5.95
CA TRP A 35 1.10 -0.65 -6.88
C TRP A 35 0.49 -0.16 -8.19
N HIS A 36 -0.25 -1.04 -8.86
CA HIS A 36 -0.70 -0.87 -10.25
C HIS A 36 -2.21 -0.73 -10.39
N GLY A 37 -2.96 -0.69 -9.30
CA GLY A 37 -4.40 -0.45 -9.35
C GLY A 37 -4.72 0.98 -9.79
N LYS A 38 -5.99 1.25 -10.11
CA LYS A 38 -6.47 2.58 -10.51
C LYS A 38 -6.19 3.67 -9.45
N ASN A 39 -6.23 3.30 -8.17
CA ASN A 39 -5.85 4.17 -7.05
C ASN A 39 -4.51 3.75 -6.42
N GLY A 40 -3.68 3.04 -7.19
CA GLY A 40 -2.39 2.53 -6.74
C GLY A 40 -1.28 3.58 -6.84
N ILE A 41 -0.12 3.25 -6.27
CA ILE A 41 1.06 4.12 -6.16
C ILE A 41 1.46 4.72 -7.51
N HIS A 42 1.57 3.89 -8.55
CA HIS A 42 2.01 4.36 -9.87
C HIS A 42 0.93 5.21 -10.56
N ALA A 43 -0.34 4.83 -10.44
CA ALA A 43 -1.44 5.55 -11.06
C ALA A 43 -1.65 6.94 -10.45
N LEU A 44 -1.37 7.08 -9.14
CA LEU A 44 -1.45 8.35 -8.42
C LEU A 44 -0.14 9.15 -8.48
N GLY A 45 0.95 8.59 -9.01
CA GLY A 45 2.24 9.27 -9.06
C GLY A 45 2.84 9.57 -7.69
N ILE A 46 2.48 8.81 -6.65
CA ILE A 46 2.89 9.06 -5.26
C ILE A 46 4.19 8.37 -4.87
N GLN A 47 4.89 7.76 -5.83
CA GLN A 47 6.21 7.18 -5.60
C GLN A 47 7.26 8.29 -5.57
N GLY A 48 8.13 8.27 -4.56
CA GLY A 48 9.20 9.24 -4.40
C GLY A 48 10.22 9.17 -5.55
N VAL A 49 10.87 10.30 -5.78
CA VAL A 49 11.87 10.48 -6.84
C VAL A 49 13.24 10.79 -6.23
N GLN A 50 14.26 10.93 -7.07
CA GLN A 50 15.60 11.27 -6.60
C GLN A 50 15.56 12.56 -5.74
N GLY A 51 16.11 12.47 -4.53
CA GLY A 51 16.05 13.54 -3.52
C GLY A 51 15.06 13.27 -2.39
N ASP A 52 14.07 12.40 -2.60
CA ASP A 52 13.16 12.01 -1.54
C ASP A 52 13.83 11.09 -0.53
N SER A 53 13.49 11.30 0.74
CA SER A 53 13.91 10.42 1.83
C SER A 53 12.87 10.30 2.94
N VAL A 54 12.84 9.15 3.59
CA VAL A 54 12.08 8.91 4.82
C VAL A 54 12.85 8.01 5.76
N LYS A 55 12.92 8.38 7.04
CA LYS A 55 13.52 7.54 8.07
C LYS A 55 12.45 6.64 8.67
N SER A 56 12.72 5.33 8.67
CA SER A 56 11.85 4.32 9.26
C SER A 56 12.67 3.27 9.98
N LYS A 57 12.33 3.03 11.26
CA LYS A 57 13.04 2.08 12.15
C LYS A 57 14.57 2.23 12.14
N GLY A 58 15.06 3.46 12.21
CA GLY A 58 16.50 3.75 12.22
C GLY A 58 17.19 3.70 10.85
N LYS A 59 16.50 3.23 9.79
CA LYS A 59 17.03 3.20 8.42
C LYS A 59 16.46 4.35 7.58
N THR A 60 17.29 4.94 6.73
CA THR A 60 16.85 5.92 5.73
C THR A 60 16.52 5.19 4.43
N TYR A 61 15.33 5.44 3.91
CA TYR A 61 14.87 5.01 2.60
C TYR A 61 14.86 6.22 1.67
N VAL A 62 15.26 6.04 0.41
CA VAL A 62 15.45 7.15 -0.53
C VAL A 62 14.80 6.84 -1.88
N GLY A 63 14.50 7.89 -2.64
CA GLY A 63 14.01 7.76 -4.02
C GLY A 63 12.70 6.98 -4.12
N GLY A 64 12.65 6.05 -5.07
CA GLY A 64 11.49 5.17 -5.32
C GLY A 64 11.08 4.26 -4.15
N GLN A 65 11.83 4.28 -3.04
CA GLN A 65 11.47 3.60 -1.80
C GLN A 65 10.62 4.46 -0.85
N VAL A 66 10.35 5.73 -1.20
CA VAL A 66 9.49 6.64 -0.45
C VAL A 66 8.10 6.66 -1.11
N ILE A 67 7.03 6.67 -0.30
CA ILE A 67 5.65 6.77 -0.79
C ILE A 67 4.98 7.98 -0.13
N HIS A 68 4.50 8.92 -0.94
CA HIS A 68 3.84 10.16 -0.53
C HIS A 68 2.33 9.93 -0.35
N CYS A 69 1.95 9.57 0.86
CA CYS A 69 0.57 9.20 1.20
C CYS A 69 -0.25 10.37 1.79
N GLY A 70 0.33 11.54 1.98
CA GLY A 70 -0.30 12.66 2.71
C GLY A 70 -1.44 13.36 1.96
N ASP A 71 -1.37 13.43 0.63
CA ASP A 71 -2.30 14.20 -0.19
C ASP A 71 -3.58 13.41 -0.52
N ASP A 72 -3.47 12.08 -0.66
CA ASP A 72 -4.65 11.23 -0.85
C ASP A 72 -5.20 10.77 0.52
N PRO A 73 -6.45 11.12 0.88
CA PRO A 73 -7.00 10.83 2.20
C PRO A 73 -7.13 9.32 2.49
N ARG A 74 -7.29 8.48 1.45
CA ARG A 74 -7.38 7.02 1.60
C ARG A 74 -5.99 6.47 1.93
N TRP A 75 -4.97 6.92 1.22
CA TRP A 75 -3.58 6.56 1.49
C TRP A 75 -3.08 7.10 2.83
N LYS A 76 -3.45 8.33 3.19
CA LYS A 76 -3.11 8.92 4.49
C LYS A 76 -3.68 8.07 5.62
N LYS A 77 -4.95 7.65 5.52
CA LYS A 77 -5.57 6.74 6.48
C LYS A 77 -4.87 5.37 6.49
N LEU A 78 -4.63 4.77 5.33
CA LEU A 78 -3.93 3.49 5.21
C LEU A 78 -2.57 3.54 5.93
N CYS A 79 -1.82 4.62 5.72
CA CYS A 79 -0.49 4.85 6.28
C CYS A 79 -0.49 5.39 7.72
N GLY A 80 -1.64 5.39 8.41
CA GLY A 80 -1.75 5.80 9.81
C GLY A 80 -1.57 7.31 10.04
N GLY A 81 -2.01 8.13 9.10
CA GLY A 81 -1.96 9.60 9.18
C GLY A 81 -0.64 10.22 8.70
N LYS A 82 0.36 9.42 8.37
CA LYS A 82 1.68 9.89 7.91
C LYS A 82 1.58 10.54 6.53
N ASN A 83 2.42 11.56 6.29
CA ASN A 83 2.52 12.20 4.98
C ASN A 83 3.40 11.41 3.99
N LYS A 84 4.40 10.70 4.51
CA LYS A 84 5.25 9.79 3.73
C LYS A 84 5.64 8.57 4.54
N VAL A 85 5.82 7.44 3.86
CA VAL A 85 6.24 6.17 4.48
C VAL A 85 7.28 5.47 3.62
N ALA A 86 8.03 4.55 4.23
CA ALA A 86 8.87 3.65 3.46
C ALA A 86 7.98 2.64 2.70
N MET A 87 8.40 2.28 1.49
CA MET A 87 7.77 1.26 0.64
C MET A 87 7.50 -0.04 1.41
N THR A 88 8.42 -0.44 2.28
CA THR A 88 8.32 -1.64 3.11
C THR A 88 7.22 -1.57 4.18
N GLU A 89 6.83 -0.37 4.59
CA GLU A 89 5.76 -0.17 5.56
C GLU A 89 4.37 -0.24 4.93
N VAL A 90 4.22 0.05 3.63
CA VAL A 90 2.92 0.08 2.94
C VAL A 90 2.18 -1.24 3.11
N LEU A 91 2.86 -2.35 2.86
CA LEU A 91 2.23 -3.67 2.94
C LEU A 91 1.86 -4.02 4.39
N LYS A 92 2.70 -3.65 5.36
CA LYS A 92 2.40 -3.83 6.79
C LYS A 92 1.17 -3.01 7.21
N CYS A 93 1.04 -1.80 6.71
CA CYS A 93 -0.13 -0.95 6.92
C CYS A 93 -1.39 -1.56 6.30
N ALA A 94 -1.30 -2.04 5.06
CA ALA A 94 -2.42 -2.67 4.36
C ALA A 94 -2.93 -3.93 5.09
N TYR A 95 -2.04 -4.79 5.59
CA TYR A 95 -2.45 -6.01 6.29
C TYR A 95 -3.24 -5.78 7.58
N LYS A 96 -3.26 -4.56 8.14
CA LYS A 96 -4.17 -4.22 9.26
C LYS A 96 -5.64 -4.23 8.86
N TYR A 97 -5.92 -4.16 7.56
CA TYR A 97 -7.26 -4.09 6.99
C TYR A 97 -7.62 -5.37 6.22
N VAL A 98 -6.94 -6.47 6.53
CA VAL A 98 -7.18 -7.79 5.95
C VAL A 98 -7.72 -8.71 7.04
N GLU A 99 -8.86 -9.34 6.80
CA GLU A 99 -9.49 -10.35 7.65
C GLU A 99 -9.34 -11.76 7.04
#